data_AF-A0A4D4L2L8-F1
#
_entry.id   AF-A0A4D4L2L8-F1
#
_cell.length_a   1.000
_cell.length_b   1.000
_cell.length_c   1.000
_cell.angle_alpha   90.00
_cell.angle_beta   90.00
_cell.angle_gamma   90.00
#
_symmetry.space_group_name_H-M   'P 1'
#
loop_
_entity.id
_entity.type
_entity.pdbx_description
1 polymer ?
#
loop_
_entity_poly.entity_id
_entity_poly.type
_entity_poly.pdbx_seq_one_letter_code
_entity_poly.pdbx_strand_id
1 'polypeptide(L)'
;MLAAPMGAGGLPGRPSWSPDGRYVALCDRNRLNQRFREGYNLIRVIDISTGAARQHAVAPHTSLSDRYDSGPVWSPDGRHMALIVESALWLLPVRADGTPDGAPRRLTDEAADHPSWSGDSRSVLYLSAGRLRLLDVTSGTARTVRVPLDHRRPRPADTVVHAGRFWDGTGGEGGAGRDGRKGGTVREDVDVVVRGGRIAAVEAHRAGRPAKRRVDASGRTVIPGLWDAHTHPWQYTYGGRQTALQLAYGITTAVSLGGFAYEQARLREAVAAGALAGPRLLATGELLDGPRVAYSMGRAHRTRDGLRRSLARGAALDWDFVKTYVRAPGWIMEEAARFAHERLGVRTGSHLCSPGIQLGQDLTTHLQATQRLEYGHATTATGHTQQDVAEIYTATSDFRLIATPFTASPLVGRTPRWRRTSGSPG
;
A
#
# COMPACT_ATOMS: atom_id res chain seq x y z
N MET A 1 18.13 -17.51 -24.08
CA MET A 1 18.69 -16.17 -23.80
C MET A 1 17.79 -15.52 -22.75
N LEU A 2 18.23 -15.41 -21.50
CA LEU A 2 17.43 -14.72 -20.47
C LEU A 2 17.38 -13.24 -20.82
N ALA A 3 16.19 -12.65 -20.88
CA ALA A 3 16.03 -11.23 -21.18
C ALA A 3 16.90 -10.39 -20.24
N ALA A 4 17.64 -9.42 -20.79
CA ALA A 4 18.32 -8.43 -19.98
C ALA A 4 17.28 -7.80 -19.02
N PRO A 5 17.57 -7.70 -17.72
CA PRO A 5 16.61 -7.14 -16.77
C PRO A 5 16.19 -5.75 -17.25
N MET A 6 14.89 -5.53 -17.41
CA MET A 6 14.34 -4.23 -17.76
C MET A 6 14.65 -3.23 -16.63
N GLY A 7 15.78 -2.55 -16.74
CA GLY A 7 16.13 -1.32 -16.05
C GLY A 7 16.44 -1.44 -14.55
N ALA A 8 17.51 -0.76 -14.14
CA ALA A 8 17.78 -0.40 -12.73
C ALA A 8 16.69 0.53 -12.10
N GLY A 9 15.61 0.81 -12.82
CA GLY A 9 14.49 1.68 -12.45
C GLY A 9 13.42 1.01 -11.58
N GLY A 10 13.41 -0.31 -11.44
CA GLY A 10 12.30 -1.05 -10.80
C GLY A 10 11.13 -1.26 -11.75
N LEU A 11 10.01 -1.79 -11.25
CA LEU A 11 8.86 -2.19 -12.08
C LEU A 11 8.29 -1.01 -12.89
N PRO A 12 8.16 -1.15 -14.23
CA PRO A 12 7.50 -0.14 -15.05
C PRO A 12 5.98 -0.17 -14.88
N GLY A 13 5.33 0.89 -15.35
CA GLY A 13 3.87 0.93 -15.51
C GLY A 13 3.38 0.12 -16.70
N ARG A 14 2.05 0.04 -16.87
CA ARG A 14 1.43 -0.67 -17.99
C ARG A 14 1.90 -0.11 -19.35
N PRO A 15 2.24 -0.97 -20.32
CA PRO A 15 2.62 -0.53 -21.66
C PRO A 15 1.41 -0.16 -22.51
N SER A 16 1.63 0.74 -23.47
CA SER A 16 0.70 1.13 -24.52
C SER A 16 1.39 1.09 -25.87
N TRP A 17 0.73 0.54 -26.88
CA TRP A 17 1.24 0.49 -28.24
C TRP A 17 0.91 1.78 -29.00
N SER A 18 1.79 2.18 -29.91
CA SER A 18 1.43 3.11 -30.98
C SER A 18 0.45 2.46 -31.96
N PRO A 19 -0.39 3.23 -32.67
CA PRO A 19 -1.38 2.66 -33.59
C PRO A 19 -0.80 1.81 -34.72
N ASP A 20 0.42 2.12 -35.15
CA ASP A 20 1.15 1.38 -36.19
C ASP A 20 1.87 0.12 -35.65
N GLY A 21 1.82 -0.12 -34.34
CA GLY A 21 2.49 -1.25 -33.68
C GLY A 21 4.02 -1.15 -33.62
N ARG A 22 4.62 -0.04 -34.04
CA ARG A 22 6.08 0.13 -34.08
C ARG A 22 6.70 0.54 -32.74
N TYR A 23 5.93 1.23 -31.90
CA TYR A 23 6.42 1.78 -30.64
C TYR A 23 5.63 1.24 -29.45
N VAL A 24 6.35 1.03 -28.34
CA VAL A 24 5.76 0.76 -27.03
C VAL A 24 6.11 1.93 -26.10
N ALA A 25 5.08 2.59 -25.57
CA ALA A 25 5.20 3.59 -24.53
C ALA A 25 4.87 2.97 -23.16
N LEU A 26 5.64 3.29 -22.12
CA LEU A 26 5.38 2.83 -20.75
C LEU A 26 5.95 3.81 -19.74
N CYS A 27 5.40 3.82 -18.52
CA CYS A 27 5.94 4.64 -17.45
C CYS A 27 7.18 3.99 -16.84
N ASP A 28 8.31 4.69 -16.83
CA ASP A 28 9.56 4.22 -16.24
C ASP A 28 10.19 5.29 -15.36
N ARG A 29 10.94 4.88 -14.34
CA ARG A 29 11.61 5.81 -13.43
C ARG A 29 13.03 6.09 -13.93
N ASN A 30 13.38 7.36 -14.11
CA ASN A 30 14.79 7.69 -14.34
C ASN A 30 15.62 7.53 -13.06
N ARG A 31 16.90 7.18 -13.18
CA ARG A 31 17.83 7.22 -12.04
C ARG A 31 18.67 8.47 -12.14
N LEU A 32 18.53 9.39 -11.19
CA LEU A 32 19.21 10.69 -11.22
C LEU A 32 20.67 10.62 -10.76
N ASN A 33 21.00 9.68 -9.86
CA ASN A 33 22.36 9.46 -9.40
C ASN A 33 22.52 8.05 -8.80
N GLN A 34 23.75 7.68 -8.46
CA GLN A 34 24.05 6.37 -7.86
C GLN A 34 23.68 6.29 -6.37
N ARG A 35 23.63 7.43 -5.66
CA ARG A 35 23.43 7.50 -4.20
C ARG A 35 21.98 7.31 -3.76
N PHE A 36 21.02 7.83 -4.52
CA PHE A 36 19.60 7.76 -4.23
C PHE A 36 18.85 7.05 -5.34
N ARG A 37 17.92 6.18 -4.95
CA ARG A 37 17.11 5.37 -5.88
C ARG A 37 15.92 6.16 -6.44
N GLU A 38 15.51 7.23 -5.79
CA GLU A 38 14.35 8.03 -6.17
C GLU A 38 14.62 8.87 -7.42
N GLY A 39 13.64 8.92 -8.32
CA GLY A 39 13.70 9.68 -9.56
C GLY A 39 12.31 10.03 -10.05
N TYR A 40 12.23 10.59 -11.25
CA TYR A 40 10.95 10.96 -11.86
C TYR A 40 10.36 9.78 -12.62
N ASN A 41 9.04 9.62 -12.54
CA ASN A 41 8.28 8.71 -13.39
C ASN A 41 8.06 9.41 -14.74
N LEU A 42 8.72 8.92 -15.77
CA LEU A 42 8.78 9.48 -17.13
C LEU A 42 8.11 8.54 -18.14
N ILE A 43 7.83 9.06 -19.32
CA ILE A 43 7.37 8.29 -20.48
C ILE A 43 8.60 7.69 -21.14
N ARG A 44 8.73 6.35 -21.16
CA ARG A 44 9.70 5.66 -22.00
C ARG A 44 9.01 5.21 -23.27
N VAL A 45 9.57 5.55 -24.43
CA VAL A 45 9.13 5.03 -25.74
C VAL A 45 10.23 4.15 -26.31
N ILE A 46 9.87 2.96 -26.76
CA ILE A 46 10.76 1.94 -27.30
C ILE A 46 10.33 1.65 -28.73
N ASP A 47 11.23 1.82 -29.69
CA ASP A 47 11.04 1.32 -31.06
C ASP A 47 11.34 -0.19 -31.06
N ILE A 48 10.32 -1.01 -31.33
CA ILE A 48 10.46 -2.47 -31.26
C ILE A 48 11.30 -3.05 -32.41
N SER A 49 11.45 -2.32 -33.51
CA SER A 49 12.23 -2.77 -34.67
C SER A 49 13.74 -2.63 -34.42
N THR A 50 14.15 -1.62 -33.66
CA THR A 50 15.56 -1.32 -33.38
C THR A 50 15.99 -1.58 -31.94
N GLY A 51 15.04 -1.69 -31.02
CA GLY A 51 15.30 -1.71 -29.58
C GLY A 51 15.70 -0.36 -28.99
N ALA A 52 15.76 0.70 -29.80
CA ALA A 52 16.11 2.04 -29.33
C ALA A 52 15.03 2.58 -28.37
N ALA A 53 15.46 3.12 -27.23
CA ALA A 53 14.56 3.65 -26.21
C ALA A 53 14.89 5.11 -25.86
N ARG A 54 13.85 5.94 -25.73
CA ARG A 54 13.94 7.35 -25.31
C ARG A 54 13.07 7.58 -24.09
N GLN A 55 13.46 8.54 -23.25
CA GLN A 55 12.67 8.97 -22.10
C GLN A 55 12.23 10.43 -22.29
N HIS A 56 10.97 10.70 -22.00
CA HIS A 56 10.35 12.00 -22.13
C HIS A 56 9.70 12.41 -20.81
N ALA A 57 10.01 13.61 -20.36
CA ALA A 57 9.28 14.25 -19.25
C ALA A 57 8.03 14.93 -19.78
N VAL A 58 6.95 14.88 -18.99
CA VAL A 58 5.71 15.59 -19.29
C VAL A 58 5.89 17.10 -19.09
N ALA A 59 6.68 17.47 -18.08
CA ALA A 59 7.11 18.83 -17.77
C ALA A 59 8.35 18.78 -16.85
N PRO A 60 9.11 19.87 -16.69
CA PRO A 60 10.20 19.94 -15.73
C PRO A 60 9.76 19.52 -14.33
N HIS A 61 10.59 18.70 -13.67
CA HIS A 61 10.38 18.24 -12.29
C HIS A 61 9.01 17.59 -12.01
N THR A 62 8.38 17.02 -13.02
CA THR A 62 7.04 16.45 -12.93
C THR A 62 7.08 14.95 -13.24
N SER A 63 6.37 14.18 -12.42
CA SER A 63 6.24 12.73 -12.56
C SER A 63 4.82 12.36 -12.97
N LEU A 64 4.70 11.28 -13.74
CA LEU A 64 3.46 10.50 -13.74
C LEU A 64 3.19 10.02 -12.31
N SER A 65 1.91 10.02 -11.92
CA SER A 65 1.54 9.96 -10.50
C SER A 65 2.01 8.68 -9.82
N ASP A 66 1.96 7.54 -10.50
CA ASP A 66 2.52 6.26 -10.06
C ASP A 66 3.09 5.45 -11.25
N ARG A 67 3.61 4.25 -10.97
CA ARG A 67 3.99 3.28 -12.01
C ARG A 67 3.10 2.03 -11.96
N TYR A 68 1.82 2.21 -11.69
CA TYR A 68 0.83 1.16 -11.87
C TYR A 68 0.15 1.34 -13.21
N ASP A 69 -0.70 2.36 -13.30
CA ASP A 69 -1.61 2.56 -14.41
C ASP A 69 -1.96 4.05 -14.58
N SER A 70 -0.96 4.90 -14.38
CA SER A 70 -1.03 6.34 -14.61
C SER A 70 -0.82 6.73 -16.10
N GLY A 71 -0.88 5.77 -17.01
CA GLY A 71 -0.42 5.94 -18.40
C GLY A 71 1.11 5.85 -18.53
N PRO A 72 1.68 6.16 -19.71
CA PRO A 72 1.04 6.70 -20.91
C PRO A 72 0.09 5.73 -21.61
N VAL A 73 -1.01 6.26 -22.15
CA VAL A 73 -1.94 5.51 -23.02
C VAL A 73 -2.15 6.26 -24.33
N TRP A 74 -1.69 5.67 -25.43
CA TRP A 74 -1.77 6.25 -26.77
C TRP A 74 -3.21 6.33 -27.25
N SER A 75 -3.59 7.46 -27.86
CA SER A 75 -4.85 7.56 -28.58
C SER A 75 -4.80 6.68 -29.85
N PRO A 76 -5.91 6.04 -30.24
CA PRO A 76 -5.96 5.24 -31.47
C PRO A 76 -5.57 5.99 -32.75
N ASP A 77 -5.77 7.31 -32.80
CA ASP A 77 -5.36 8.17 -33.92
C ASP A 77 -3.86 8.53 -33.92
N GLY A 78 -3.13 8.16 -32.88
CA GLY A 78 -1.69 8.36 -32.76
C GLY A 78 -1.26 9.76 -32.31
N ARG A 79 -2.19 10.70 -32.12
CA ARG A 79 -1.87 12.13 -31.93
C ARG A 79 -1.65 12.53 -30.47
N HIS A 80 -2.07 11.71 -29.52
CA HIS A 80 -2.03 12.05 -28.11
C HIS A 80 -1.67 10.87 -27.22
N MET A 81 -1.23 11.16 -26.00
CA MET A 81 -1.18 10.23 -24.88
C MET A 81 -2.01 10.76 -23.72
N ALA A 82 -2.85 9.91 -23.13
CA ALA A 82 -3.52 10.16 -21.86
C ALA A 82 -2.58 9.78 -20.70
N LEU A 83 -2.52 10.65 -19.69
CA LEU A 83 -1.57 10.56 -18.57
C LEU A 83 -2.23 10.99 -17.27
N ILE A 84 -1.77 10.44 -16.15
CA ILE A 84 -2.17 10.88 -14.81
C ILE A 84 -1.01 11.63 -14.15
N VAL A 85 -1.18 12.94 -13.98
CA VAL A 85 -0.18 13.83 -13.38
C VAL A 85 -0.84 14.67 -12.30
N GLU A 86 -0.21 14.75 -11.12
CA GLU A 86 -0.81 15.39 -9.95
C GLU A 86 -2.22 14.85 -9.66
N SER A 87 -2.40 13.52 -9.82
CA SER A 87 -3.66 12.81 -9.64
C SER A 87 -4.84 13.32 -10.49
N ALA A 88 -4.58 14.03 -11.59
CA ALA A 88 -5.57 14.47 -12.57
C ALA A 88 -5.28 13.84 -13.94
N LEU A 89 -6.30 13.79 -14.81
CA LEU A 89 -6.16 13.34 -16.19
C LEU A 89 -5.60 14.47 -17.05
N TRP A 90 -4.58 14.17 -17.83
CA TRP A 90 -3.94 15.08 -18.78
C TRP A 90 -3.85 14.44 -20.16
N LEU A 91 -3.84 15.29 -21.17
CA LEU A 91 -3.62 14.94 -22.57
C LEU A 91 -2.33 15.57 -23.05
N LEU A 92 -1.39 14.74 -23.54
CA LEU A 92 -0.12 15.19 -24.10
C LEU A 92 -0.13 14.99 -25.62
N PRO A 93 0.02 16.05 -26.45
CA PRO A 93 0.24 15.89 -27.88
C PRO A 93 1.57 15.16 -28.14
N VAL A 94 1.56 14.22 -29.09
CA VAL A 94 2.76 13.44 -29.46
C VAL A 94 2.87 13.29 -30.98
N ARG A 95 4.10 13.17 -31.46
CA ARG A 95 4.40 12.69 -32.81
C ARG A 95 4.14 11.18 -32.91
N ALA A 96 4.16 10.65 -34.13
CA ALA A 96 4.02 9.21 -34.39
C ALA A 96 5.06 8.35 -33.66
N ASP A 97 6.27 8.89 -33.42
CA ASP A 97 7.32 8.21 -32.66
C ASP A 97 7.20 8.36 -31.13
N GLY A 98 6.11 8.95 -30.65
CA GLY A 98 5.82 9.16 -29.23
C GLY A 98 6.54 10.35 -28.60
N THR A 99 7.33 11.10 -29.37
CA THR A 99 7.98 12.33 -28.90
C THR A 99 6.91 13.38 -28.60
N PRO A 100 6.91 14.02 -27.41
CA PRO A 100 6.01 15.13 -27.11
C PRO A 100 6.07 16.25 -28.15
N ASP A 101 4.91 16.76 -28.54
CA ASP A 101 4.76 17.78 -29.58
C ASP A 101 3.86 18.95 -29.14
N GLY A 102 4.02 19.38 -27.89
CA GLY A 102 3.27 20.48 -27.32
C GLY A 102 3.15 20.40 -25.80
N ALA A 103 2.51 21.42 -25.22
CA ALA A 103 2.23 21.42 -23.79
C ALA A 103 1.09 20.46 -23.45
N PRO A 104 1.17 19.71 -22.32
CA PRO A 104 0.08 18.88 -21.86
C PRO A 104 -1.09 19.74 -21.39
N ARG A 105 -2.32 19.29 -21.65
CA ARG A 105 -3.57 19.94 -21.22
C ARG A 105 -4.28 19.12 -20.15
N ARG A 106 -4.62 19.74 -19.01
CA ARG A 106 -5.42 19.09 -17.96
C ARG A 106 -6.86 18.93 -18.44
N LEU A 107 -7.45 17.76 -18.20
CA LEU A 107 -8.83 17.44 -18.55
C LEU A 107 -9.75 17.37 -17.33
N THR A 108 -9.23 17.08 -16.14
CA THR A 108 -10.03 16.93 -14.92
C THR A 108 -9.51 17.75 -13.75
N ASP A 109 -10.43 18.21 -12.91
CA ASP A 109 -10.13 18.76 -11.59
C ASP A 109 -10.38 17.75 -10.45
N GLU A 110 -11.13 16.68 -10.74
CA GLU A 110 -11.30 15.51 -9.88
C GLU A 110 -10.10 14.55 -9.97
N ALA A 111 -9.99 13.65 -8.98
CA ALA A 111 -9.01 12.58 -9.02
C ALA A 111 -9.26 11.68 -10.24
N ALA A 112 -8.20 11.31 -10.97
CA ALA A 112 -8.29 10.42 -12.11
C ALA A 112 -7.17 9.39 -12.08
N ASP A 113 -7.47 8.16 -12.52
CA ASP A 113 -6.55 7.03 -12.56
C ASP A 113 -6.95 6.04 -13.67
N HIS A 114 -6.02 5.20 -14.11
CA HIS A 114 -6.28 4.08 -15.02
C HIS A 114 -7.03 4.50 -16.32
N PRO A 115 -6.50 5.48 -17.07
CA PRO A 115 -7.16 5.97 -18.27
C PRO A 115 -7.14 4.92 -19.39
N SER A 116 -8.19 4.89 -20.22
CA SER A 116 -8.22 4.12 -21.47
C SER A 116 -9.04 4.84 -22.54
N TRP A 117 -8.66 4.69 -23.80
CA TRP A 117 -9.30 5.36 -24.92
C TRP A 117 -10.46 4.56 -25.52
N SER A 118 -11.49 5.28 -25.97
CA SER A 118 -12.41 4.75 -26.98
C SER A 118 -11.71 4.65 -28.34
N GLY A 119 -12.15 3.70 -29.18
CA GLY A 119 -11.54 3.44 -30.49
C GLY A 119 -11.59 4.62 -31.48
N ASP A 120 -12.49 5.57 -31.26
CA ASP A 120 -12.65 6.79 -32.07
C ASP A 120 -11.75 7.96 -31.63
N SER A 121 -10.88 7.76 -30.62
CA SER A 121 -10.01 8.79 -30.03
C SER A 121 -10.74 10.01 -29.46
N ARG A 122 -12.05 9.89 -29.19
CA ARG A 122 -12.87 11.02 -28.71
C ARG A 122 -13.10 10.99 -27.20
N SER A 123 -13.12 9.81 -26.61
CA SER A 123 -13.45 9.65 -25.18
C SER A 123 -12.35 8.90 -24.42
N VAL A 124 -12.16 9.29 -23.16
CA VAL A 124 -11.31 8.59 -22.21
C VAL A 124 -12.17 8.07 -21.07
N LEU A 125 -12.09 6.76 -20.82
CA LEU A 125 -12.63 6.10 -19.63
C LEU A 125 -11.56 6.14 -18.53
N TYR A 126 -11.91 6.49 -17.30
CA TYR A 126 -10.98 6.53 -16.17
C TYR A 126 -11.68 6.23 -14.85
N LEU A 127 -10.91 5.84 -13.85
CA LEU A 127 -11.37 5.72 -12.47
C LEU A 127 -11.23 7.05 -11.73
N SER A 128 -12.26 7.40 -10.96
CA SER A 128 -12.27 8.56 -10.07
C SER A 128 -12.91 8.18 -8.75
N ALA A 129 -12.11 7.99 -7.70
CA ALA A 129 -12.60 7.83 -6.33
C ALA A 129 -13.71 6.76 -6.20
N GLY A 130 -13.50 5.59 -6.82
CA GLY A 130 -14.45 4.46 -6.81
C GLY A 130 -15.53 4.51 -7.89
N ARG A 131 -15.52 5.53 -8.75
CA ARG A 131 -16.45 5.67 -9.89
C ARG A 131 -15.73 5.47 -11.21
N LEU A 132 -16.42 4.86 -12.17
CA LEU A 132 -15.98 4.81 -13.56
C LEU A 132 -16.54 6.04 -14.29
N ARG A 133 -15.68 6.80 -14.96
CA ARG A 133 -16.01 8.08 -15.61
C ARG A 133 -15.66 7.98 -17.08
N LEU A 134 -16.52 8.51 -17.94
CA LEU A 134 -16.28 8.64 -19.37
C LEU A 134 -16.28 10.14 -19.71
N LEU A 135 -15.15 10.63 -20.20
CA LEU A 135 -14.94 12.04 -20.57
C LEU A 135 -14.72 12.17 -22.08
N ASP A 136 -15.41 13.12 -22.70
CA ASP A 136 -15.17 13.55 -24.08
C ASP A 136 -14.03 14.58 -24.09
N VAL A 137 -12.95 14.30 -24.82
CA VAL A 137 -11.70 15.09 -24.72
C VAL A 137 -11.78 16.46 -25.37
N THR A 138 -12.75 16.67 -26.26
CA THR A 138 -12.95 17.94 -26.99
C THR A 138 -13.80 18.89 -26.16
N SER A 139 -14.95 18.43 -25.69
CA SER A 139 -15.90 19.23 -24.90
C SER A 139 -15.53 19.31 -23.41
N GLY A 140 -14.75 18.35 -22.90
CA GLY A 140 -14.46 18.20 -21.46
C GLY A 140 -15.64 17.65 -20.65
N THR A 141 -16.74 17.29 -21.29
CA THR A 141 -17.93 16.76 -20.60
C THR A 141 -17.67 15.35 -20.09
N ALA A 142 -17.96 15.10 -18.81
CA ALA A 142 -17.78 13.79 -18.18
C ALA A 142 -19.08 13.24 -17.57
N ARG A 143 -19.34 11.95 -17.79
CA ARG A 143 -20.46 11.23 -17.18
C ARG A 143 -19.97 10.00 -16.40
N THR A 144 -20.71 9.63 -15.36
CA THR A 144 -20.45 8.37 -14.65
C THR A 144 -21.00 7.20 -15.46
N VAL A 145 -20.17 6.17 -15.63
CA VAL A 145 -20.58 4.87 -16.20
C VAL A 145 -20.90 3.94 -15.04
N ARG A 146 -22.13 3.42 -15.02
CA ARG A 146 -22.53 2.44 -14.01
C ARG A 146 -22.03 1.06 -14.40
N VAL A 147 -21.35 0.39 -13.48
CA VAL A 147 -21.03 -1.05 -13.57
C VAL A 147 -21.64 -1.73 -12.34
N PRO A 148 -22.69 -2.55 -12.49
CA PRO A 148 -23.34 -3.20 -11.35
C PRO A 148 -22.48 -4.37 -10.86
N LEU A 149 -21.57 -4.10 -9.93
CA LEU A 149 -20.77 -5.11 -9.23
C LEU A 149 -21.33 -5.32 -7.82
N ASP A 150 -22.49 -5.99 -7.75
CA ASP A 150 -23.12 -6.29 -6.47
C ASP A 150 -22.42 -7.49 -5.81
N HIS A 151 -22.17 -7.38 -4.51
CA HIS A 151 -21.66 -8.50 -3.71
C HIS A 151 -22.40 -8.56 -2.38
N ARG A 152 -22.50 -9.78 -1.83
CA ARG A 152 -23.09 -10.02 -0.51
C ARG A 152 -22.05 -10.63 0.41
N ARG A 153 -21.88 -10.03 1.58
CA ARG A 153 -21.05 -10.60 2.63
C ARG A 153 -21.65 -11.94 3.11
N PRO A 154 -20.88 -13.05 3.08
CA PRO A 154 -21.34 -14.32 3.61
C PRO A 154 -21.64 -14.23 5.11
N ARG A 155 -22.70 -14.91 5.57
CA ARG A 155 -23.00 -15.01 7.01
C ARG A 155 -22.08 -16.07 7.64
N PRO A 156 -21.26 -15.71 8.65
CA PRO A 156 -20.41 -16.69 9.33
C PRO A 156 -21.25 -17.76 10.03
N ALA A 157 -20.78 -19.01 10.02
CA ALA A 157 -21.41 -20.08 10.77
C ALA A 157 -21.14 -19.93 12.27
N ASP A 158 -22.17 -20.12 13.07
CA ASP A 158 -22.06 -20.21 14.52
C ASP A 158 -21.15 -21.39 14.90
N THR A 159 -20.01 -21.07 15.52
CA THR A 159 -18.91 -22.01 15.75
C THR A 159 -18.66 -22.17 17.24
N VAL A 160 -18.33 -23.37 17.70
CA VAL A 160 -17.74 -23.62 19.02
C VAL A 160 -16.38 -24.25 18.82
N VAL A 161 -15.35 -23.67 19.43
CA VAL A 161 -14.00 -24.22 19.48
C VAL A 161 -13.76 -24.75 20.89
N HIS A 162 -13.60 -26.06 21.04
CA HIS A 162 -13.16 -26.65 22.32
C HIS A 162 -11.64 -26.53 22.37
N ALA A 163 -11.12 -25.68 23.25
CA ALA A 163 -9.71 -25.38 23.39
C ALA A 163 -9.15 -26.03 24.66
N GLY A 164 -8.11 -26.85 24.52
CA GLY A 164 -7.37 -27.39 25.67
C GLY A 164 -6.71 -26.28 26.47
N ARG A 165 -6.15 -25.30 25.76
CA ARG A 165 -5.64 -24.05 26.32
C ARG A 165 -6.11 -22.86 25.50
N PHE A 166 -6.44 -21.76 26.15
CA PHE A 166 -6.82 -20.50 25.53
C PHE A 166 -6.03 -19.34 26.14
N TRP A 167 -5.28 -18.64 25.30
CA TRP A 167 -4.60 -17.40 25.65
C TRP A 167 -5.30 -16.25 24.91
N ASP A 168 -5.68 -15.19 25.62
CA ASP A 168 -6.43 -14.06 25.05
C ASP A 168 -5.55 -12.89 24.59
N GLY A 169 -4.22 -13.00 24.76
CA GLY A 169 -3.28 -12.00 24.27
C GLY A 169 -3.14 -10.76 25.16
N THR A 170 -3.83 -10.69 26.30
CA THR A 170 -3.76 -9.51 27.20
C THR A 170 -2.72 -9.66 28.30
N GLY A 171 -1.70 -10.52 28.08
CA GLY A 171 -0.72 -10.92 29.09
C GLY A 171 -0.21 -9.76 29.94
N GLY A 172 -0.41 -9.86 31.26
CA GLY A 172 0.27 -9.02 32.22
C GLY A 172 1.40 -9.82 32.85
N GLU A 173 2.64 -9.34 32.72
CA GLU A 173 3.67 -9.64 33.72
C GLU A 173 3.27 -8.89 35.01
N GLY A 174 2.82 -9.61 36.04
CA GLY A 174 2.75 -9.13 37.42
C GLY A 174 1.81 -7.96 37.76
N GLY A 175 1.23 -7.23 36.80
CA GLY A 175 0.33 -6.10 37.03
C GLY A 175 -1.14 -6.48 36.91
N ALA A 176 -1.97 -5.98 37.83
CA ALA A 176 -3.42 -6.02 37.68
C ALA A 176 -3.83 -5.28 36.39
N GLY A 177 -4.73 -5.87 35.60
CA GLY A 177 -5.35 -5.22 34.45
C GLY A 177 -6.05 -3.92 34.86
N ARG A 178 -6.50 -3.13 33.86
CA ARG A 178 -7.29 -1.88 34.08
C ARG A 178 -8.57 -2.09 34.91
N ASP A 179 -8.99 -3.33 35.11
CA ASP A 179 -10.13 -3.77 35.93
C ASP A 179 -9.73 -4.34 37.32
N GLY A 180 -8.46 -4.22 37.72
CA GLY A 180 -7.97 -4.73 38.99
C GLY A 180 -7.75 -6.25 39.04
N ARG A 181 -7.95 -7.00 37.94
CA ARG A 181 -7.68 -8.44 37.92
C ARG A 181 -6.20 -8.72 37.66
N LYS A 182 -5.54 -9.47 38.54
CA LYS A 182 -4.16 -9.94 38.35
C LYS A 182 -4.03 -10.64 36.98
N GLY A 183 -3.05 -10.23 36.17
CA GLY A 183 -2.90 -10.65 34.77
C GLY A 183 -2.61 -12.15 34.55
N GLY A 184 -2.87 -12.59 33.31
CA GLY A 184 -2.10 -13.65 32.66
C GLY A 184 -2.53 -15.11 32.87
N THR A 185 -3.82 -15.45 32.88
CA THR A 185 -4.22 -16.87 32.95
C THR A 185 -4.59 -17.41 31.58
N VAL A 186 -3.72 -18.27 31.04
CA VAL A 186 -4.14 -19.27 30.05
C VAL A 186 -5.29 -20.05 30.69
N ARG A 187 -6.45 -20.06 30.04
CA ARG A 187 -7.61 -20.81 30.51
C ARG A 187 -7.53 -22.20 29.93
N GLU A 188 -7.76 -23.23 30.74
CA GLU A 188 -7.72 -24.61 30.30
C GLU A 188 -9.14 -25.16 30.13
N ASP A 189 -9.30 -26.08 29.17
CA ASP A 189 -10.55 -26.80 28.89
C ASP A 189 -11.78 -25.89 28.76
N VAL A 190 -11.74 -25.00 27.77
CA VAL A 190 -12.79 -24.00 27.51
C VAL A 190 -13.44 -24.16 26.14
N ASP A 191 -14.69 -23.73 26.02
CA ASP A 191 -15.37 -23.50 24.76
C ASP A 191 -15.30 -22.01 24.38
N VAL A 192 -14.70 -21.71 23.22
CA VAL A 192 -14.82 -20.39 22.58
C VAL A 192 -16.04 -20.39 21.68
N VAL A 193 -17.07 -19.65 22.09
CA VAL A 193 -18.36 -19.58 21.37
C VAL A 193 -18.33 -18.39 20.41
N VAL A 194 -18.41 -18.68 19.12
CA VAL A 194 -18.47 -17.69 18.05
C VAL A 194 -19.89 -17.61 17.49
N ARG A 195 -20.46 -16.41 17.47
CA ARG A 195 -21.78 -16.11 16.90
C ARG A 195 -21.68 -14.92 15.96
N GLY A 196 -22.25 -15.06 14.76
CA GLY A 196 -22.20 -13.99 13.75
C GLY A 196 -20.78 -13.47 13.43
N GLY A 197 -19.75 -14.32 13.57
CA GLY A 197 -18.35 -13.95 13.33
C GLY A 197 -17.67 -13.16 14.46
N ARG A 198 -18.27 -13.11 15.66
CA ARG A 198 -17.68 -12.51 16.86
C ARG A 198 -17.61 -13.54 17.99
N ILE A 199 -16.61 -13.41 18.86
CA ILE A 199 -16.57 -14.18 20.12
C ILE A 199 -17.71 -13.67 21.00
N ALA A 200 -18.67 -14.53 21.29
CA ALA A 200 -19.81 -14.23 22.15
C ALA A 200 -19.51 -14.58 23.61
N ALA A 201 -18.76 -15.67 23.85
CA ALA A 201 -18.37 -16.10 25.19
C ALA A 201 -17.11 -16.99 25.13
N VAL A 202 -16.39 -17.04 26.26
CA VAL A 202 -15.35 -18.03 26.54
C VAL A 202 -15.67 -18.62 27.91
N GLU A 203 -16.07 -19.88 27.94
CA GLU A 203 -16.64 -20.55 29.12
C GLU A 203 -16.01 -21.92 29.31
N ALA A 204 -16.17 -22.53 30.48
CA ALA A 204 -15.77 -23.93 30.70
C ALA A 204 -16.38 -24.85 29.64
N HIS A 205 -15.61 -25.87 29.22
CA HIS A 205 -16.05 -26.83 28.23
C HIS A 205 -17.34 -27.53 28.68
N ARG A 206 -18.29 -27.64 27.74
CA ARG A 206 -19.52 -28.42 27.94
C ARG A 206 -19.80 -29.28 26.73
N ALA A 207 -19.74 -30.59 26.91
CA ALA A 207 -20.13 -31.57 25.90
C ALA A 207 -21.51 -31.23 25.30
N GLY A 208 -21.63 -31.35 23.97
CA GLY A 208 -22.90 -31.12 23.26
C GLY A 208 -23.33 -29.66 23.10
N ARG A 209 -22.56 -28.66 23.57
CA ARG A 209 -22.92 -27.22 23.44
C ARG A 209 -23.39 -26.85 22.02
N PRO A 210 -24.58 -26.25 21.79
CA PRO A 210 -25.09 -26.04 20.43
C PRO A 210 -24.15 -25.23 19.53
N ALA A 211 -23.90 -25.72 18.32
CA ALA A 211 -23.11 -25.02 17.31
C ALA A 211 -23.44 -25.55 15.92
N LYS A 212 -23.38 -24.69 14.90
CA LYS A 212 -23.47 -25.12 13.50
C LYS A 212 -22.15 -25.76 13.04
N ARG A 213 -21.02 -25.28 13.55
CA ARG A 213 -19.69 -25.83 13.33
C ARG A 213 -18.99 -26.09 14.66
N ARG A 214 -18.32 -27.23 14.79
CA ARG A 214 -17.45 -27.55 15.93
C ARG A 214 -16.01 -27.67 15.44
N VAL A 215 -15.08 -27.18 16.26
CA VAL A 215 -13.65 -27.37 16.06
C VAL A 215 -13.09 -27.94 17.36
N ASP A 216 -12.51 -29.14 17.29
CA ASP A 216 -11.82 -29.76 18.41
C ASP A 216 -10.35 -29.34 18.41
N ALA A 217 -9.97 -28.59 19.43
CA ALA A 217 -8.62 -28.15 19.73
C ALA A 217 -8.27 -28.49 21.20
N SER A 218 -8.89 -29.55 21.75
CA SER A 218 -8.67 -30.04 23.12
C SER A 218 -7.21 -30.40 23.40
N GLY A 219 -6.46 -30.85 22.38
CA GLY A 219 -5.02 -31.10 22.45
C GLY A 219 -4.14 -29.91 22.06
N ARG A 220 -4.68 -28.69 21.91
CA ARG A 220 -3.98 -27.52 21.36
C ARG A 220 -4.19 -26.25 22.18
N THR A 221 -3.34 -25.27 21.90
CA THR A 221 -3.50 -23.90 22.39
C THR A 221 -4.15 -23.03 21.32
N VAL A 222 -5.24 -22.36 21.69
CA VAL A 222 -5.91 -21.33 20.88
C VAL A 222 -5.41 -19.96 21.32
N ILE A 223 -4.98 -19.15 20.36
CA ILE A 223 -4.51 -17.77 20.55
C ILE A 223 -5.30 -16.81 19.65
N PRO A 224 -5.26 -15.48 19.88
CA PRO A 224 -5.84 -14.53 18.96
C PRO A 224 -5.13 -14.62 17.61
N GLY A 225 -5.87 -14.38 16.53
CA GLY A 225 -5.29 -14.36 15.19
C GLY A 225 -4.21 -13.28 15.09
N LEU A 226 -3.07 -13.62 14.49
CA LEU A 226 -1.91 -12.74 14.44
C LEU A 226 -2.15 -11.52 13.55
N TRP A 227 -1.44 -10.45 13.85
CA TRP A 227 -1.34 -9.26 13.03
C TRP A 227 0.04 -9.18 12.40
N ASP A 228 0.08 -8.91 11.09
CA ASP A 228 1.29 -8.42 10.45
C ASP A 228 1.18 -6.89 10.34
N ALA A 229 1.97 -6.19 11.15
CA ALA A 229 1.86 -4.75 11.34
C ALA A 229 2.51 -3.91 10.22
N HIS A 230 3.26 -4.53 9.30
CA HIS A 230 3.87 -3.81 8.18
C HIS A 230 3.98 -4.72 6.96
N THR A 231 2.97 -4.66 6.09
CA THR A 231 2.95 -5.39 4.83
C THR A 231 2.86 -4.46 3.63
N HIS A 232 3.21 -5.02 2.47
CA HIS A 232 2.92 -4.43 1.17
C HIS A 232 2.16 -5.47 0.34
N PRO A 233 0.87 -5.27 0.03
CA PRO A 233 0.12 -6.17 -0.83
C PRO A 233 0.64 -6.05 -2.26
N TRP A 234 1.14 -7.16 -2.80
CA TRP A 234 1.76 -7.26 -4.12
C TRP A 234 1.07 -8.37 -4.92
N GLN A 235 -0.26 -8.30 -5.04
CA GLN A 235 -1.02 -9.36 -5.73
C GLN A 235 -0.75 -9.41 -7.23
N TYR A 236 -0.35 -8.31 -7.87
CA TYR A 236 0.09 -8.40 -9.28
C TYR A 236 1.35 -9.28 -9.48
N THR A 237 2.19 -9.46 -8.45
CA THR A 237 3.37 -10.35 -8.50
C THR A 237 3.03 -11.75 -8.02
N TYR A 238 2.38 -11.85 -6.85
CA TYR A 238 2.20 -13.13 -6.16
C TYR A 238 0.81 -13.75 -6.34
N GLY A 239 -0.16 -12.98 -6.82
CA GLY A 239 -1.57 -13.37 -6.87
C GLY A 239 -2.15 -13.64 -5.48
N GLY A 240 -3.18 -14.48 -5.43
CA GLY A 240 -3.80 -14.92 -4.17
C GLY A 240 -2.87 -15.72 -3.24
N ARG A 241 -1.68 -16.12 -3.70
CA ARG A 241 -0.72 -16.87 -2.86
C ARG A 241 -0.26 -16.06 -1.66
N GLN A 242 -0.08 -14.74 -1.81
CA GLN A 242 0.34 -13.89 -0.68
C GLN A 242 -0.68 -13.92 0.47
N THR A 243 -1.97 -13.72 0.15
CA THR A 243 -3.03 -13.66 1.16
C THR A 243 -3.34 -15.04 1.76
N ALA A 244 -3.28 -16.10 0.94
CA ALA A 244 -3.41 -17.47 1.43
C ALA A 244 -2.25 -17.86 2.37
N LEU A 245 -1.02 -17.46 2.04
CA LEU A 245 0.16 -17.73 2.86
C LEU A 245 0.06 -17.02 4.23
N GLN A 246 -0.38 -15.76 4.24
CA GLN A 246 -0.63 -15.04 5.50
C GLN A 246 -1.58 -15.81 6.42
N LEU A 247 -2.72 -16.29 5.89
CA LEU A 247 -3.65 -17.11 6.66
C LEU A 247 -3.03 -18.43 7.13
N ALA A 248 -2.19 -19.08 6.32
CA ALA A 248 -1.51 -20.32 6.68
C ALA A 248 -0.54 -20.14 7.88
N TYR A 249 0.05 -18.95 8.02
CA TYR A 249 0.85 -18.56 9.18
C TYR A 249 0.03 -18.00 10.36
N GLY A 250 -1.31 -18.07 10.29
CA GLY A 250 -2.19 -17.57 11.36
C GLY A 250 -2.34 -16.04 11.38
N ILE A 251 -1.86 -15.33 10.35
CA ILE A 251 -2.07 -13.88 10.21
C ILE A 251 -3.50 -13.66 9.72
N THR A 252 -4.32 -13.08 10.59
CA THR A 252 -5.75 -12.80 10.31
C THR A 252 -6.03 -11.33 10.06
N THR A 253 -5.07 -10.45 10.37
CA THR A 253 -5.09 -9.03 10.01
C THR A 253 -3.73 -8.63 9.46
N ALA A 254 -3.72 -7.96 8.31
CA ALA A 254 -2.52 -7.39 7.71
C ALA A 254 -2.70 -5.87 7.64
N VAL A 255 -1.68 -5.14 8.07
CA VAL A 255 -1.63 -3.68 7.97
C VAL A 255 -0.77 -3.35 6.76
N SER A 256 -1.37 -2.80 5.70
CA SER A 256 -0.60 -2.26 4.59
C SER A 256 -0.04 -0.91 5.00
N LEU A 257 1.25 -0.67 4.77
CA LEU A 257 1.86 0.65 4.87
C LEU A 257 2.38 1.14 3.52
N GLY A 258 1.67 0.77 2.46
CA GLY A 258 1.91 1.17 1.08
C GLY A 258 1.48 0.08 0.09
N GLY A 259 0.83 0.48 -1.00
CA GLY A 259 0.39 -0.38 -2.11
C GLY A 259 -0.44 0.45 -3.10
N PHE A 260 -0.97 -0.17 -4.15
CA PHE A 260 -1.83 0.55 -5.09
C PHE A 260 -3.24 0.74 -4.52
N ALA A 261 -3.78 1.97 -4.61
CA ALA A 261 -5.00 2.35 -3.91
C ALA A 261 -6.21 1.48 -4.29
N TYR A 262 -6.50 1.32 -5.57
CA TYR A 262 -7.62 0.50 -6.04
C TYR A 262 -7.37 -1.01 -5.87
N GLU A 263 -6.12 -1.47 -5.89
CA GLU A 263 -5.81 -2.87 -5.63
C GLU A 263 -6.13 -3.25 -4.18
N GLN A 264 -5.82 -2.36 -3.23
CA GLN A 264 -6.16 -2.55 -1.82
C GLN A 264 -7.67 -2.52 -1.56
N ALA A 265 -8.39 -1.59 -2.20
CA ALA A 265 -9.85 -1.56 -2.13
C ALA A 265 -10.45 -2.89 -2.65
N ARG A 266 -10.02 -3.34 -3.85
CA ARG A 266 -10.41 -4.62 -4.43
C ARG A 266 -10.10 -5.80 -3.50
N LEU A 267 -8.92 -5.81 -2.87
CA LEU A 267 -8.52 -6.85 -1.92
C LEU A 267 -9.48 -6.94 -0.74
N ARG A 268 -9.78 -5.80 -0.11
CA ARG A 268 -10.70 -5.73 1.03
C ARG A 268 -12.10 -6.18 0.64
N GLU A 269 -12.61 -5.70 -0.49
CA GLU A 269 -13.92 -6.10 -1.01
C GLU A 269 -13.99 -7.60 -1.33
N ALA A 270 -12.96 -8.15 -1.99
CA ALA A 270 -12.91 -9.57 -2.33
C ALA A 270 -12.85 -10.47 -1.08
N VAL A 271 -12.08 -10.09 -0.06
CA VAL A 271 -12.04 -10.80 1.23
C VAL A 271 -13.38 -10.67 1.96
N ALA A 272 -13.97 -9.47 2.02
CA ALA A 272 -15.26 -9.24 2.66
C ALA A 272 -16.41 -10.00 1.98
N ALA A 273 -16.37 -10.14 0.65
CA ALA A 273 -17.31 -10.92 -0.14
C ALA A 273 -17.08 -12.44 -0.05
N GLY A 274 -15.95 -12.89 0.50
CA GLY A 274 -15.56 -14.31 0.52
C GLY A 274 -15.08 -14.85 -0.82
N ALA A 275 -14.82 -13.96 -1.80
CA ALA A 275 -14.26 -14.33 -3.12
C ALA A 275 -12.74 -14.55 -3.07
N LEU A 276 -12.07 -14.03 -2.05
CA LEU A 276 -10.64 -14.21 -1.82
C LEU A 276 -10.38 -14.66 -0.38
N ALA A 277 -9.64 -15.75 -0.21
CA ALA A 277 -9.09 -16.12 1.09
C ALA A 277 -7.92 -15.18 1.44
N GLY A 278 -8.08 -14.41 2.52
CA GLY A 278 -7.03 -13.52 3.02
C GLY A 278 -7.35 -12.97 4.40
N PRO A 279 -6.36 -12.35 5.06
CA PRO A 279 -6.58 -11.61 6.29
C PRO A 279 -7.46 -10.38 6.03
N ARG A 280 -8.02 -9.82 7.11
CA ARG A 280 -8.51 -8.43 7.08
C ARG A 280 -7.35 -7.52 6.68
N LEU A 281 -7.55 -6.68 5.67
CA LEU A 281 -6.58 -5.68 5.27
C LEU A 281 -6.97 -4.33 5.88
N LEU A 282 -6.08 -3.73 6.67
CA LEU A 282 -6.11 -2.31 6.99
C LEU A 282 -5.28 -1.58 5.94
N ALA A 283 -5.94 -0.77 5.11
CA ALA A 283 -5.38 -0.25 3.87
C ALA A 283 -4.87 1.18 4.03
N THR A 284 -3.59 1.40 3.73
CA THR A 284 -3.00 2.74 3.63
C THR A 284 -3.25 3.38 2.27
N GLY A 285 -3.47 2.57 1.23
CA GLY A 285 -3.29 3.04 -0.15
C GLY A 285 -1.81 3.29 -0.45
N GLU A 286 -1.51 4.40 -1.10
CA GLU A 286 -0.20 4.69 -1.70
C GLU A 286 0.77 5.40 -0.75
N LEU A 287 2.04 5.44 -1.13
CA LEU A 287 3.05 6.22 -0.41
C LEU A 287 3.02 7.66 -0.91
N LEU A 288 2.52 8.61 -0.12
CA LEU A 288 2.50 10.02 -0.49
C LEU A 288 3.91 10.61 -0.41
N ASP A 289 4.40 11.18 -1.50
CA ASP A 289 5.79 11.59 -1.63
C ASP A 289 5.93 12.87 -2.47
N GLY A 290 7.15 13.42 -2.50
CA GLY A 290 7.50 14.50 -3.41
C GLY A 290 7.50 14.07 -4.89
N PRO A 291 7.94 14.93 -5.81
CA PRO A 291 7.87 14.65 -7.25
C PRO A 291 8.83 13.55 -7.72
N ARG A 292 9.72 13.06 -6.84
CA ARG A 292 10.66 11.99 -7.12
C ARG A 292 10.33 10.82 -6.21
N VAL A 293 10.04 9.67 -6.79
CA VAL A 293 9.61 8.46 -6.08
C VAL A 293 10.52 7.28 -6.41
N ALA A 294 10.58 6.31 -5.52
CA ALA A 294 11.30 5.05 -5.77
C ALA A 294 10.35 3.94 -6.18
N TYR A 295 9.40 3.61 -5.32
CA TYR A 295 8.53 2.44 -5.51
C TYR A 295 7.44 2.73 -6.53
N SER A 296 6.97 1.70 -7.23
CA SER A 296 5.88 1.82 -8.20
C SER A 296 4.60 2.34 -7.55
N MET A 297 4.33 1.95 -6.30
CA MET A 297 3.22 2.42 -5.45
C MET A 297 3.45 3.79 -4.79
N GLY A 298 4.57 4.44 -5.08
CA GLY A 298 4.84 5.80 -4.62
C GLY A 298 4.06 6.80 -5.46
N ARG A 299 3.24 7.61 -4.80
CA ARG A 299 2.45 8.64 -5.47
C ARG A 299 3.14 9.99 -5.38
N ALA A 300 3.52 10.51 -6.55
CA ALA A 300 4.34 11.71 -6.68
C ALA A 300 3.50 12.98 -6.62
N HIS A 301 3.93 13.94 -5.80
CA HIS A 301 3.29 15.26 -5.67
C HIS A 301 4.29 16.41 -5.70
N ARG A 302 4.01 17.41 -6.54
CA ARG A 302 4.66 18.71 -6.54
C ARG A 302 3.73 19.81 -6.07
N THR A 303 2.41 19.62 -6.18
CA THR A 303 1.41 20.65 -5.88
C THR A 303 0.44 20.23 -4.79
N ARG A 304 -0.10 21.21 -4.05
CA ARG A 304 -1.13 20.97 -3.03
C ARG A 304 -2.43 20.41 -3.64
N ASP A 305 -2.81 20.87 -4.82
CA ASP A 305 -4.02 20.37 -5.50
C ASP A 305 -3.88 18.91 -5.90
N GLY A 306 -2.70 18.49 -6.36
CA GLY A 306 -2.44 17.08 -6.66
C GLY A 306 -2.52 16.19 -5.42
N LEU A 307 -1.94 16.64 -4.31
CA LEU A 307 -2.07 15.95 -3.03
C LEU A 307 -3.53 15.87 -2.57
N ARG A 308 -4.28 16.98 -2.66
CA ARG A 308 -5.70 17.03 -2.28
C ARG A 308 -6.53 16.01 -3.04
N ARG A 309 -6.30 15.84 -4.35
CA ARG A 309 -6.96 14.80 -5.15
C ARG A 309 -6.62 13.39 -4.68
N SER A 310 -5.37 13.10 -4.34
CA SER A 310 -4.98 11.80 -3.77
C SER A 310 -5.67 11.52 -2.44
N LEU A 311 -5.70 12.51 -1.54
CA LEU A 311 -6.34 12.37 -0.23
C LEU A 311 -7.86 12.22 -0.36
N ALA A 312 -8.51 12.98 -1.24
CA ALA A 312 -9.93 12.82 -1.54
C ALA A 312 -10.26 11.42 -2.08
N ARG A 313 -9.40 10.87 -2.95
CA ARG A 313 -9.50 9.47 -3.38
C ARG A 313 -9.30 8.51 -2.19
N GLY A 314 -8.35 8.79 -1.30
CA GLY A 314 -8.11 8.00 -0.11
C GLY A 314 -9.34 7.88 0.80
N ALA A 315 -10.05 8.99 1.02
CA ALA A 315 -11.33 8.97 1.73
C ALA A 315 -12.40 8.14 1.02
N ALA A 316 -12.55 8.30 -0.31
CA ALA A 316 -13.53 7.54 -1.07
C ALA A 316 -13.23 6.03 -1.12
N LEU A 317 -11.96 5.66 -0.99
CA LEU A 317 -11.49 4.28 -0.91
C LEU A 317 -11.29 3.81 0.54
N ASP A 318 -11.80 4.55 1.52
CA ASP A 318 -11.83 4.17 2.94
C ASP A 318 -10.43 3.77 3.46
N TRP A 319 -9.44 4.65 3.32
CA TRP A 319 -8.10 4.40 3.86
C TRP A 319 -8.11 4.35 5.39
N ASP A 320 -7.53 3.28 5.96
CA ASP A 320 -7.38 3.04 7.39
C ASP A 320 -6.13 3.73 7.99
N PHE A 321 -5.29 4.31 7.13
CA PHE A 321 -4.02 4.95 7.51
C PHE A 321 -3.52 5.86 6.38
N VAL A 322 -2.79 6.93 6.70
CA VAL A 322 -2.14 7.79 5.69
C VAL A 322 -0.61 7.68 5.82
N LYS A 323 0.07 7.33 4.72
CA LYS A 323 1.53 7.13 4.75
C LYS A 323 2.26 8.17 3.92
N THR A 324 3.25 8.80 4.52
CA THR A 324 4.24 9.61 3.81
C THR A 324 5.57 8.88 3.64
N TYR A 325 6.30 9.25 2.58
CA TYR A 325 7.55 8.60 2.23
C TYR A 325 8.78 9.51 2.34
N VAL A 326 9.93 8.96 1.99
CA VAL A 326 11.28 9.46 2.35
C VAL A 326 11.65 10.79 1.69
N ARG A 327 10.85 11.29 0.74
CA ARG A 327 11.04 12.60 0.10
C ARG A 327 9.81 13.50 0.18
N ALA A 328 8.81 13.15 0.99
CA ALA A 328 7.68 14.02 1.23
C ALA A 328 8.23 15.31 1.90
N PRO A 329 8.04 16.49 1.30
CA PRO A 329 8.36 17.74 1.97
C PRO A 329 7.42 17.94 3.16
N GLY A 330 7.82 18.79 4.11
CA GLY A 330 7.08 18.96 5.36
C GLY A 330 5.60 19.29 5.18
N TRP A 331 5.27 20.12 4.19
CA TRP A 331 3.87 20.45 3.87
C TRP A 331 3.02 19.25 3.41
N ILE A 332 3.61 18.20 2.81
CA ILE A 332 2.89 16.96 2.50
C ILE A 332 2.64 16.19 3.80
N MET A 333 3.63 16.13 4.71
CA MET A 333 3.48 15.42 5.98
C MET A 333 2.44 16.08 6.88
N GLU A 334 2.45 17.41 6.98
CA GLU A 334 1.43 18.16 7.74
C GLU A 334 0.04 17.97 7.14
N GLU A 335 -0.11 18.09 5.82
CA GLU A 335 -1.42 17.89 5.17
C GLU A 335 -1.93 16.46 5.33
N ALA A 336 -1.05 15.46 5.21
CA ALA A 336 -1.38 14.06 5.41
C ALA A 336 -1.84 13.79 6.84
N ALA A 337 -1.14 14.33 7.84
CA ALA A 337 -1.53 14.23 9.25
C ALA A 337 -2.88 14.87 9.50
N ARG A 338 -3.04 16.14 9.09
CA ARG A 338 -4.29 16.88 9.25
C ARG A 338 -5.46 16.15 8.61
N PHE A 339 -5.30 15.66 7.38
CA PHE A 339 -6.36 14.92 6.69
C PHE A 339 -6.69 13.59 7.39
N ALA A 340 -5.67 12.83 7.83
CA ALA A 340 -5.87 11.58 8.54
C ALA A 340 -6.69 11.80 9.82
N HIS A 341 -6.34 12.81 10.61
CA HIS A 341 -7.00 13.10 11.89
C HIS A 341 -8.39 13.73 11.72
N GLU A 342 -8.51 14.77 10.88
CA GLU A 342 -9.74 15.57 10.79
C GLU A 342 -10.78 15.00 9.83
N ARG A 343 -10.37 14.26 8.80
CA ARG A 343 -11.28 13.78 7.74
C ARG A 343 -11.54 12.29 7.80
N LEU A 344 -10.51 11.50 8.13
CA LEU A 344 -10.64 10.04 8.19
C LEU A 344 -10.83 9.52 9.62
N GLY A 345 -10.32 10.22 10.63
CA GLY A 345 -10.26 9.72 12.01
C GLY A 345 -9.29 8.54 12.16
N VAL A 346 -8.24 8.50 11.34
CA VAL A 346 -7.24 7.42 11.30
C VAL A 346 -5.85 7.93 11.62
N ARG A 347 -4.89 7.01 11.79
CA ARG A 347 -3.49 7.35 12.04
C ARG A 347 -2.73 7.67 10.75
N THR A 348 -1.62 8.38 10.90
CA THR A 348 -0.65 8.67 9.86
C THR A 348 0.76 8.29 10.29
N GLY A 349 1.66 8.07 9.33
CA GLY A 349 3.06 7.85 9.68
C GLY A 349 4.03 8.00 8.53
N SER A 350 5.31 8.11 8.89
CA SER A 350 6.41 8.36 7.97
C SER A 350 7.53 7.33 8.11
N HIS A 351 8.56 7.43 7.27
CA HIS A 351 9.87 6.81 7.49
C HIS A 351 10.80 7.70 8.32
N LEU A 352 10.35 8.91 8.64
CA LEU A 352 11.08 9.90 9.40
C LEU A 352 10.51 9.96 10.80
N CYS A 353 11.35 9.68 11.80
CA CYS A 353 11.04 10.00 13.19
C CYS A 353 10.93 11.53 13.34
N SER A 354 12.01 12.24 13.03
CA SER A 354 12.03 13.69 12.83
C SER A 354 12.26 14.00 11.34
N PRO A 355 11.53 14.95 10.73
CA PRO A 355 10.55 15.85 11.34
C PRO A 355 9.14 15.25 11.52
N GLY A 356 8.96 13.93 11.34
CA GLY A 356 7.62 13.30 11.34
C GLY A 356 6.77 13.65 12.55
N ILE A 357 7.31 13.46 13.77
CA ILE A 357 6.61 13.81 15.01
C ILE A 357 6.28 15.31 15.09
N GLN A 358 7.19 16.19 14.65
CA GLN A 358 6.98 17.64 14.65
C GLN A 358 5.89 18.08 13.67
N LEU A 359 5.65 17.28 12.63
CA LEU A 359 4.68 17.55 11.57
C LEU A 359 3.36 16.78 11.78
N GLY A 360 3.11 16.31 13.02
CA GLY A 360 1.84 15.70 13.43
C GLY A 360 1.67 14.24 13.03
N GLN A 361 2.73 13.53 12.63
CA GLN A 361 2.63 12.10 12.35
C GLN A 361 2.47 11.30 13.67
N ASP A 362 1.68 10.22 13.66
CA ASP A 362 1.42 9.41 14.87
C ASP A 362 2.49 8.33 15.10
N LEU A 363 3.19 7.93 14.03
CA LEU A 363 4.21 6.89 14.14
C LEU A 363 5.30 7.00 13.09
N THR A 364 6.45 6.41 13.40
CA THR A 364 7.44 6.05 12.39
C THR A 364 7.38 4.56 12.07
N THR A 365 7.64 4.22 10.81
CA THR A 365 8.00 2.86 10.42
C THR A 365 9.50 2.75 10.28
N HIS A 366 10.03 1.68 10.84
CA HIS A 366 11.44 1.37 10.94
C HIS A 366 12.15 2.29 11.94
N LEU A 367 13.07 1.72 12.74
CA LEU A 367 14.04 2.54 13.47
C LEU A 367 15.06 3.17 12.52
N GLN A 368 15.37 2.47 11.43
CA GLN A 368 16.25 2.96 10.37
C GLN A 368 15.65 2.62 9.02
N ALA A 369 15.55 3.64 8.17
CA ALA A 369 15.08 3.53 6.79
C ALA A 369 15.97 4.36 5.87
N THR A 370 15.72 4.29 4.57
CA THR A 370 16.23 5.32 3.66
C THR A 370 15.65 6.67 4.10
N GLN A 371 16.51 7.67 4.27
CA GLN A 371 16.12 9.04 4.61
C GLN A 371 16.91 10.00 3.74
N ARG A 372 16.26 11.08 3.29
CA ARG A 372 16.89 12.09 2.42
C ARG A 372 17.47 13.27 3.19
N LEU A 373 16.88 13.58 4.34
CA LEU A 373 17.30 14.71 5.15
C LEU A 373 18.68 14.43 5.76
N GLU A 374 19.47 15.48 5.96
CA GLU A 374 20.78 15.41 6.61
C GLU A 374 20.66 15.24 8.15
N TYR A 375 19.43 15.33 8.67
CA TYR A 375 19.08 15.24 10.08
C TYR A 375 17.90 14.29 10.28
N GLY A 376 17.57 14.00 11.55
CA GLY A 376 16.42 13.17 11.91
C GLY A 376 16.66 11.66 11.84
N HIS A 377 17.93 11.25 11.73
CA HIS A 377 18.34 9.86 11.82
C HIS A 377 18.15 9.31 13.24
N ALA A 378 17.25 8.35 13.41
CA ALA A 378 16.92 7.76 14.72
C ALA A 378 17.96 6.73 15.21
N THR A 379 18.89 6.32 14.35
CA THR A 379 19.99 5.41 14.70
C THR A 379 21.28 5.82 14.01
N THR A 380 22.42 5.51 14.63
CA THR A 380 23.75 5.58 13.99
C THR A 380 23.89 4.51 12.92
N ALA A 381 24.93 4.62 12.07
CA ALA A 381 25.27 3.58 11.09
C ALA A 381 25.58 2.21 11.72
N THR A 382 25.98 2.19 12.99
CA THR A 382 26.25 0.96 13.78
C THR A 382 25.02 0.45 14.54
N GLY A 383 23.85 1.10 14.37
CA GLY A 383 22.58 0.65 14.95
C GLY A 383 22.34 1.07 16.40
N HIS A 384 23.03 2.12 16.88
CA HIS A 384 22.80 2.68 18.20
C HIS A 384 21.80 3.84 18.16
N THR A 385 20.94 3.92 19.15
CA THR A 385 20.01 5.02 19.39
C THR A 385 20.46 5.80 20.63
N GLN A 386 20.16 7.10 20.66
CA GLN A 386 20.48 7.97 21.79
C GLN A 386 19.24 8.19 22.68
N GLN A 387 19.46 8.77 23.87
CA GLN A 387 18.43 8.95 24.89
C GLN A 387 17.23 9.79 24.40
N ASP A 388 17.47 10.82 23.59
CA ASP A 388 16.44 11.68 23.00
C ASP A 388 15.41 10.91 22.15
N VAL A 389 15.88 9.97 21.33
CA VAL A 389 15.00 9.11 20.53
C VAL A 389 14.26 8.10 21.40
N ALA A 390 14.91 7.57 22.45
CA ALA A 390 14.23 6.69 23.41
C ALA A 390 13.11 7.45 24.13
N GLU A 391 13.35 8.69 24.55
CA GLU A 391 12.38 9.58 25.18
C GLU A 391 11.21 9.87 24.24
N ILE A 392 11.44 10.10 22.94
CA ILE A 392 10.35 10.28 21.97
C ILE A 392 9.32 9.13 22.03
N TYR A 393 9.75 7.87 22.20
CA TYR A 393 8.83 6.72 22.22
C TYR A 393 8.36 6.29 23.62
N THR A 394 9.00 6.77 24.69
CA THR A 394 8.74 6.33 26.07
C THR A 394 8.18 7.42 26.97
N ALA A 395 8.52 8.68 26.71
CA ALA A 395 8.12 9.83 27.52
C ALA A 395 6.71 10.27 27.19
N THR A 396 5.68 9.54 27.64
CA THR A 396 4.24 9.87 27.57
C THR A 396 3.66 10.30 26.21
N SER A 397 4.47 10.34 25.15
CA SER A 397 4.05 10.79 23.82
C SER A 397 3.13 9.72 23.22
N ASP A 398 2.16 10.14 22.42
CA ASP A 398 1.34 9.22 21.63
C ASP A 398 2.04 8.72 20.37
N PHE A 399 3.32 9.07 20.18
CA PHE A 399 4.11 8.64 19.04
C PHE A 399 4.48 7.15 19.17
N ARG A 400 4.32 6.38 18.09
CA ARG A 400 4.55 4.92 18.08
C ARG A 400 5.63 4.53 17.09
N LEU A 401 6.17 3.33 17.28
CA LEU A 401 7.17 2.72 16.41
C LEU A 401 6.64 1.40 15.86
N ILE A 402 6.65 1.27 14.54
CA ILE A 402 6.56 -0.03 13.87
C ILE A 402 7.98 -0.42 13.48
N ALA A 403 8.66 -1.20 14.33
CA ALA A 403 10.11 -1.34 14.29
C ALA A 403 10.65 -2.03 13.03
N THR A 404 9.91 -3.01 12.49
CA THR A 404 10.29 -3.87 11.34
C THR A 404 11.79 -4.15 11.27
N PRO A 405 12.30 -5.17 11.98
CA PRO A 405 13.73 -5.35 12.17
C PRO A 405 14.45 -5.91 10.92
N PHE A 406 14.30 -5.27 9.75
CA PHE A 406 15.11 -5.52 8.55
C PHE A 406 16.61 -5.41 8.86
N THR A 407 16.96 -4.62 9.88
CA THR A 407 18.31 -4.41 10.41
C THR A 407 18.70 -5.41 11.51
N ALA A 408 17.94 -6.48 11.76
CA ALA A 408 18.38 -7.58 12.62
C ALA A 408 19.44 -8.47 11.97
N SER A 409 19.84 -8.24 10.71
CA SER A 409 20.94 -8.98 10.07
C SER A 409 22.25 -8.94 10.90
N PRO A 410 22.67 -7.82 11.51
CA PRO A 410 23.74 -7.81 12.50
C PRO A 410 23.46 -8.63 13.78
N LEU A 411 22.20 -8.78 14.21
CA LEU A 411 21.84 -9.65 15.34
C LEU A 411 21.96 -11.14 14.96
N VAL A 412 21.63 -11.52 13.71
CA VAL A 412 21.90 -12.88 13.19
C VAL A 412 23.40 -13.20 13.21
N GLY A 413 24.26 -12.19 13.01
CA GLY A 413 25.71 -12.34 13.15
C GLY A 413 26.20 -12.60 14.58
N ARG A 414 25.43 -12.18 15.60
CA ARG A 414 25.79 -12.32 17.03
C ARG A 414 25.32 -13.63 17.66
N THR A 415 24.57 -14.46 16.94
CA THR A 415 24.08 -15.74 17.46
C THR A 415 24.36 -16.91 16.49
N PRO A 416 25.59 -17.45 16.47
CA PRO A 416 26.02 -18.49 15.51
C PRO A 416 25.15 -19.75 15.47
N ARG A 417 24.44 -20.05 16.56
CA ARG A 417 23.57 -21.23 16.68
C ARG A 417 22.38 -21.24 15.72
N TRP A 418 21.96 -20.08 15.19
CA TRP A 418 20.84 -19.97 14.26
C TRP A 418 21.20 -20.31 12.80
N ARG A 419 22.49 -20.57 12.49
CA ARG A 419 22.95 -20.99 11.16
C ARG A 419 22.75 -22.49 10.85
N ARG A 420 22.21 -23.29 11.77
CA ARG A 420 22.22 -24.77 11.65
C ARG A 420 20.97 -25.43 11.07
N THR A 421 19.98 -24.72 10.55
CA THR A 421 18.71 -25.34 10.12
C THR A 421 18.35 -25.25 8.63
N SER A 422 19.26 -24.85 7.75
CA SER A 422 19.09 -25.07 6.30
C SER A 422 20.13 -26.06 5.79
N GLY A 423 19.96 -27.33 6.15
CA GLY A 423 20.58 -28.43 5.42
C GLY A 423 19.81 -28.64 4.12
N SER A 424 20.49 -28.43 2.98
CA SER A 424 20.02 -28.85 1.66
C SER A 424 19.76 -30.35 1.63
N PRO A 425 18.73 -30.86 0.93
CA PRO A 425 18.82 -32.18 0.33
C PRO A 425 19.72 -32.07 -0.91
N GLY A 426 20.61 -33.05 -1.07
CA GLY A 426 21.51 -33.19 -2.23
C GLY A 426 20.80 -33.62 -3.51
#